data_AF-A0A2R7TBT3-F1
#
_entry.id   AF-A0A2R7TBT3-F1
#
_cell.length_a   1.000
_cell.length_b   1.000
_cell.length_c   1.000
_cell.angle_alpha   90.00
_cell.angle_beta   90.00
_cell.angle_gamma   90.00
#
_symmetry.space_group_name_H-M   'P 1'
#
loop_
_entity.id
_entity.type
_entity.pdbx_description
1 polymer ?
#
loop_
_entity_poly.entity_id
_entity_poly.type
_entity_poly.pdbx_seq_one_letter_code
_entity_poly.pdbx_strand_id
1 'polypeptide(L)'
;MNFQLASRFSRNINAARSDEPMSDDQIRAVAPSIFAESAHASRSERYTYLPTIDVINGLRREGFQPFAVAQTRVRDSGKAEHTKHMIRLRYASNINDSEAKEVVLLNSHDGSSSYQMLAGMFRFVCANGMVCGETHSDIRVRHSGNIVDNVIEGATRVLDSFEEVTEQRDGMRALTLNEGEAQAFGRAALLLKYDDLAAPAPVTERQILNARRSADRGADLWTTFNVVQENLVRGGLIGRSKTGKRATTRGVNGIDQSVKLNRALWQLAEEMRRLKAAN
;
A
#
# COMPACT_ATOMS: atom_id res chain seq x y z
N MET A 1 19.50 11.03 -19.79
CA MET A 1 18.67 11.67 -18.74
C MET A 1 18.70 10.75 -17.53
N ASN A 2 19.18 11.25 -16.38
CA ASN A 2 19.28 10.46 -15.16
C ASN A 2 17.90 10.21 -14.57
N PHE A 3 17.43 8.96 -14.63
CA PHE A 3 16.23 8.52 -13.92
C PHE A 3 16.51 8.53 -12.42
N GLN A 4 15.94 9.48 -11.69
CA GLN A 4 16.05 9.53 -10.25
C GLN A 4 15.00 8.56 -9.64
N LEU A 5 15.41 7.29 -9.53
CA LEU A 5 14.71 6.28 -8.73
C LEU A 5 14.43 6.86 -7.34
N ALA A 6 13.17 6.96 -6.93
CA ALA A 6 12.81 7.21 -5.53
C ALA A 6 13.24 5.99 -4.70
N SER A 7 14.52 5.91 -4.35
CA SER A 7 15.21 4.65 -4.05
C SER A 7 15.15 4.18 -2.60
N ARG A 8 14.38 4.81 -1.71
CA ARG A 8 14.42 4.42 -0.28
C ARG A 8 13.06 4.51 0.41
N PHE A 9 12.21 3.52 0.19
CA PHE A 9 11.26 3.11 1.21
C PHE A 9 12.03 2.39 2.34
N SER A 10 12.55 3.18 3.29
CA SER A 10 13.13 2.68 4.56
C SER A 10 14.38 1.77 4.49
N ARG A 11 15.01 1.49 5.64
CA ARG A 11 16.16 0.59 5.80
C ARG A 11 15.82 -0.90 5.69
N ASN A 12 14.56 -1.28 5.91
CA ASN A 12 14.12 -2.67 6.07
C ASN A 12 13.36 -3.25 4.87
N ILE A 13 13.17 -2.47 3.81
CA ILE A 13 12.51 -2.89 2.57
C ILE A 13 13.41 -2.46 1.41
N ASN A 14 13.55 -3.33 0.40
CA ASN A 14 13.96 -2.91 -0.92
C ASN A 14 12.69 -2.57 -1.69
N ALA A 15 12.53 -1.35 -2.18
CA ALA A 15 11.39 -1.03 -3.03
C ALA A 15 11.79 -0.05 -4.12
N ALA A 16 11.11 -0.17 -5.25
CA ALA A 16 11.24 0.72 -6.38
C ALA A 16 9.86 0.97 -6.97
N ARG A 17 9.77 2.10 -7.66
CA ARG A 17 8.60 2.51 -8.42
C ARG A 17 9.08 3.09 -9.74
N SER A 18 8.27 2.90 -10.77
CA SER A 18 8.43 3.45 -12.09
C SER A 18 7.14 4.16 -12.53
N ASP A 19 7.27 5.16 -13.40
CA ASP A 19 6.13 5.77 -14.09
C ASP A 19 5.81 5.05 -15.41
N GLU A 20 6.69 4.14 -15.85
CA GLU A 20 6.49 3.21 -16.97
C GLU A 20 6.46 1.75 -16.48
N PRO A 21 5.84 0.81 -17.22
CA PRO A 21 5.88 -0.61 -16.91
C PRO A 21 7.29 -1.13 -16.61
N MET A 22 7.45 -1.83 -15.48
CA MET A 22 8.73 -2.40 -15.05
C MET A 22 9.04 -3.70 -15.81
N SER A 23 10.27 -3.78 -16.32
CA SER A 23 10.87 -5.01 -16.87
C SER A 23 11.22 -6.01 -15.77
N ASP A 24 11.43 -7.27 -16.16
CA ASP A 24 11.81 -8.33 -15.21
C ASP A 24 13.14 -8.06 -14.54
N ASP A 25 14.12 -7.49 -15.26
CA ASP A 25 15.41 -7.14 -14.67
C ASP A 25 15.28 -6.05 -13.60
N GLN A 26 14.42 -5.05 -13.83
CA GLN A 26 14.12 -4.01 -12.85
C GLN A 26 13.41 -4.58 -11.62
N ILE A 27 12.47 -5.51 -11.81
CA ILE A 27 11.77 -6.18 -10.71
C ILE A 27 12.76 -7.05 -9.93
N ARG A 28 13.59 -7.85 -10.61
CA ARG A 28 14.56 -8.77 -10.03
C ARG A 28 15.61 -8.06 -9.19
N ALA A 29 16.08 -6.89 -9.64
CA ALA A 29 17.04 -6.08 -8.90
C ALA A 29 16.51 -5.62 -7.52
N VAL A 30 15.19 -5.56 -7.34
CA VAL A 30 14.55 -5.02 -6.13
C VAL A 30 13.94 -6.12 -5.28
N ALA A 31 13.24 -7.05 -5.92
CA ALA A 31 12.54 -8.17 -5.31
C ALA A 31 12.93 -9.50 -6.00
N PRO A 32 14.16 -9.98 -5.81
CA PRO A 32 14.60 -11.26 -6.39
C PRO A 32 13.72 -12.44 -5.97
N SER A 33 13.03 -12.37 -4.81
CA SER A 33 12.18 -13.45 -4.34
C SER A 33 10.96 -13.72 -5.22
N ILE A 34 10.56 -12.77 -6.09
CA ILE A 34 9.52 -13.01 -7.10
C ILE A 34 9.94 -14.09 -8.11
N PHE A 35 11.25 -14.22 -8.33
CA PHE A 35 11.86 -15.11 -9.31
C PHE A 35 12.54 -16.32 -8.67
N ALA A 36 12.17 -16.67 -7.44
CA ALA A 36 12.64 -17.91 -6.84
C ALA A 36 12.30 -19.10 -7.77
N GLU A 37 13.15 -20.12 -7.78
CA GLU A 37 12.89 -21.35 -8.55
C GLU A 37 12.20 -22.43 -7.71
N SER A 38 12.25 -22.28 -6.38
CA SER A 38 11.65 -23.23 -5.44
C SER A 38 11.17 -22.54 -4.16
N ALA A 39 10.43 -23.29 -3.35
CA ALA A 39 10.08 -22.86 -2.00
C ALA A 39 11.30 -22.92 -1.08
N HIS A 40 11.31 -22.12 0.00
CA HIS A 40 12.37 -22.22 1.00
C HIS A 40 12.38 -23.62 1.65
N ALA A 41 13.56 -24.18 1.94
CA ALA A 41 13.72 -25.52 2.52
C ALA A 41 12.99 -25.76 3.87
N SER A 42 12.53 -24.69 4.53
CA SER A 42 11.69 -24.78 5.73
C SER A 42 10.23 -25.12 5.46
N ARG A 43 9.83 -25.31 4.19
CA ARG A 43 8.46 -25.68 3.81
C ARG A 43 8.29 -27.19 3.83
N SER A 44 7.09 -27.63 4.23
CA SER A 44 6.75 -29.05 4.27
C SER A 44 6.55 -29.61 2.87
N GLU A 45 6.62 -30.93 2.72
CA GLU A 45 6.34 -31.64 1.45
C GLU A 45 4.93 -31.37 0.89
N ARG A 46 4.00 -30.91 1.74
CA ARG A 46 2.63 -30.54 1.33
C ARG A 46 2.54 -29.12 0.76
N TYR A 47 3.61 -28.33 0.81
CA TYR A 47 3.62 -26.97 0.29
C TYR A 47 3.73 -26.99 -1.25
N THR A 48 2.68 -26.55 -1.93
CA THR A 48 2.71 -26.36 -3.37
C THR A 48 3.45 -25.05 -3.69
N TYR A 49 4.66 -25.18 -4.22
CA TYR A 49 5.39 -24.04 -4.75
C TYR A 49 4.71 -23.51 -6.01
N LEU A 50 4.47 -22.21 -6.05
CA LEU A 50 4.03 -21.51 -7.25
C LEU A 50 4.93 -20.28 -7.45
N PRO A 51 5.68 -20.20 -8.56
CA PRO A 51 6.49 -19.03 -8.86
C PRO A 51 5.64 -17.77 -9.02
N THR A 52 6.01 -16.71 -8.31
CA THR A 52 5.27 -15.44 -8.41
C THR A 52 5.41 -14.82 -9.82
N ILE A 53 6.53 -15.09 -10.50
CA ILE A 53 6.75 -14.67 -11.88
C ILE A 53 5.72 -15.28 -12.87
N ASP A 54 5.28 -16.52 -12.66
CA ASP A 54 4.29 -17.14 -13.55
C ASP A 54 2.92 -16.45 -13.43
N VAL A 55 2.57 -16.07 -12.20
CA VAL A 55 1.37 -15.26 -11.91
C VAL A 55 1.48 -13.88 -12.57
N ILE A 56 2.63 -13.21 -12.46
CA ILE A 56 2.86 -11.91 -13.11
C ILE A 56 2.76 -12.04 -14.63
N ASN A 57 3.32 -13.10 -15.22
CA ASN A 57 3.24 -13.35 -16.66
C ASN A 57 1.82 -13.68 -17.12
N GLY A 58 1.02 -14.35 -16.28
CA GLY A 58 -0.42 -14.49 -16.48
C GLY A 58 -1.11 -13.14 -16.52
N LEU A 59 -0.92 -12.32 -15.48
CA LEU A 59 -1.51 -10.99 -15.38
C LEU A 59 -1.10 -10.06 -16.54
N ARG A 60 0.15 -10.14 -17.02
CA ARG A 60 0.63 -9.39 -18.19
C ARG A 60 -0.11 -9.76 -19.47
N ARG A 61 -0.41 -11.05 -19.68
CA ARG A 61 -1.20 -11.51 -20.83
C ARG A 61 -2.62 -10.93 -20.81
N GLU A 62 -3.16 -10.72 -19.61
CA GLU A 62 -4.45 -10.08 -19.40
C GLU A 62 -4.39 -8.54 -19.42
N GLY A 63 -3.24 -7.93 -19.69
CA GLY A 63 -3.10 -6.48 -19.83
C GLY A 63 -2.71 -5.74 -18.54
N PHE A 64 -2.39 -6.45 -17.46
CA PHE A 64 -1.83 -5.82 -16.25
C PHE A 64 -0.32 -5.61 -16.37
N GLN A 65 0.16 -4.43 -16.03
CA GLN A 65 1.56 -4.05 -16.12
C GLN A 65 2.10 -3.61 -14.75
N PRO A 66 3.31 -4.02 -14.33
CA PRO A 66 3.84 -3.70 -13.02
C PRO A 66 4.46 -2.29 -12.96
N PHE A 67 4.18 -1.52 -11.90
CA PHE A 67 4.68 -0.15 -11.73
C PHE A 67 5.40 0.08 -10.40
N ALA A 68 5.21 -0.80 -9.42
CA ALA A 68 5.96 -0.75 -8.18
C ALA A 68 6.19 -2.15 -7.63
N VAL A 69 7.32 -2.32 -6.95
CA VAL A 69 7.71 -3.58 -6.34
C VAL A 69 8.41 -3.32 -5.01
N ALA A 70 8.18 -4.19 -4.04
CA ALA A 70 8.85 -4.16 -2.75
C ALA A 70 9.17 -5.56 -2.25
N GLN A 71 10.28 -5.73 -1.54
CA GLN A 71 10.65 -6.95 -0.84
C GLN A 71 11.15 -6.64 0.56
N THR A 72 10.73 -7.47 1.52
CA THR A 72 11.20 -7.42 2.90
C THR A 72 12.68 -7.81 2.96
N ARG A 73 13.51 -6.96 3.57
CA ARG A 73 14.91 -7.29 3.86
C ARG A 73 14.98 -8.22 5.05
N VAL A 74 15.79 -9.25 4.93
CA VAL A 74 16.15 -10.16 6.02
C VAL A 74 17.63 -10.07 6.30
N ARG A 75 17.99 -10.34 7.55
CA ARG A 75 19.39 -10.43 7.97
C ARG A 75 20.02 -11.77 7.58
N ASP A 76 19.19 -12.79 7.45
CA ASP A 76 19.57 -14.14 7.05
C ASP A 76 19.61 -14.24 5.52
N SER A 77 20.81 -14.43 4.95
CA SER A 77 21.02 -14.51 3.51
C SER A 77 20.29 -15.68 2.88
N GLY A 78 20.13 -16.80 3.59
CA GLY A 78 19.44 -18.00 3.09
C GLY A 78 17.93 -17.80 2.89
N LYS A 79 17.35 -16.74 3.48
CA LYS A 79 15.92 -16.40 3.33
C LYS A 79 15.68 -15.27 2.34
N ALA A 80 16.73 -14.56 1.91
CA ALA A 80 16.59 -13.36 1.09
C ALA A 80 15.85 -13.61 -0.23
N GLU A 81 15.95 -14.82 -0.78
CA GLU A 81 15.30 -15.22 -2.03
C GLU A 81 13.87 -15.74 -1.86
N HIS A 82 13.34 -15.82 -0.63
CA HIS A 82 12.01 -16.37 -0.38
C HIS A 82 11.12 -15.46 0.47
N THR A 83 11.61 -14.26 0.81
CA THR A 83 10.89 -13.36 1.70
C THR A 83 9.70 -12.70 1.04
N LYS A 84 8.82 -12.19 1.91
CA LYS A 84 7.63 -11.44 1.53
C LYS A 84 7.95 -10.31 0.55
N HIS A 85 7.25 -10.34 -0.57
CA HIS A 85 7.30 -9.32 -1.61
C HIS A 85 5.89 -8.80 -1.93
N MET A 86 5.87 -7.61 -2.51
CA MET A 86 4.69 -6.92 -3.01
C MET A 86 4.97 -6.47 -4.45
N ILE A 87 3.99 -6.62 -5.33
CA ILE A 87 3.99 -5.98 -6.65
C ILE A 87 2.68 -5.25 -6.86
N ARG A 88 2.75 -4.06 -7.44
CA ARG A 88 1.60 -3.22 -7.78
C ARG A 88 1.49 -3.15 -9.29
N LEU A 89 0.34 -3.57 -9.82
CA LEU A 89 0.07 -3.61 -11.25
C LEU A 89 -1.06 -2.65 -11.61
N ARG A 90 -1.03 -2.10 -12.81
CA ARG A 90 -2.11 -1.31 -13.39
C ARG A 90 -2.64 -2.01 -14.62
N TYR A 91 -3.94 -1.91 -14.85
CA TYR A 91 -4.54 -2.37 -16.09
C TYR A 91 -4.31 -1.36 -17.21
N ALA A 92 -4.11 -1.83 -18.44
CA ALA A 92 -3.68 -1.03 -19.59
C ALA A 92 -4.54 0.22 -19.84
N SER A 93 -5.85 0.16 -19.63
CA SER A 93 -6.76 1.30 -19.83
C SER A 93 -6.66 2.40 -18.76
N ASN A 94 -6.01 2.13 -17.63
CA ASN A 94 -6.00 3.02 -16.46
C ASN A 94 -4.59 3.56 -16.14
N ILE A 95 -3.64 3.43 -17.08
CA ILE A 95 -2.24 3.81 -16.86
C ILE A 95 -2.07 5.34 -16.75
N ASN A 96 -2.86 6.11 -17.50
CA ASN A 96 -2.69 7.57 -17.65
C ASN A 96 -3.67 8.42 -16.82
N ASP A 97 -4.48 7.80 -15.96
CA ASP A 97 -5.39 8.54 -15.10
C ASP A 97 -4.61 9.41 -14.09
N SER A 98 -5.17 10.55 -13.69
CA SER A 98 -4.58 11.38 -12.63
C SER A 98 -4.39 10.64 -11.29
N GLU A 99 -5.13 9.53 -11.13
CA GLU A 99 -5.04 8.54 -10.07
C GLU A 99 -5.09 7.14 -10.69
N ALA A 100 -3.99 6.39 -10.56
CA ALA A 100 -3.93 5.03 -11.09
C ALA A 100 -4.70 4.08 -10.19
N LYS A 101 -5.52 3.23 -10.79
CA LYS A 101 -6.12 2.10 -10.08
C LYS A 101 -5.15 0.92 -10.16
N GLU A 102 -4.78 0.37 -9.00
CA GLU A 102 -3.69 -0.61 -8.88
C GLU A 102 -4.18 -1.90 -8.22
N VAL A 103 -3.82 -3.03 -8.81
CA VAL A 103 -3.91 -4.34 -8.16
C VAL A 103 -2.63 -4.56 -7.37
N VAL A 104 -2.77 -4.86 -6.07
CA VAL A 104 -1.63 -5.14 -5.18
C VAL A 104 -1.58 -6.63 -4.92
N LEU A 105 -0.52 -7.29 -5.40
CA LEU A 105 -0.25 -8.69 -5.12
C LEU A 105 0.81 -8.81 -4.02
N LEU A 106 0.52 -9.65 -3.04
CA LEU A 106 1.39 -9.96 -1.90
C LEU A 106 1.62 -11.47 -1.82
N ASN A 107 2.87 -11.88 -1.62
CA ASN A 107 3.20 -13.29 -1.42
C ASN A 107 4.54 -13.45 -0.69
N SER A 108 4.82 -14.67 -0.21
CA SER A 108 6.16 -15.11 0.21
C SER A 108 6.36 -16.60 -0.09
N HIS A 109 7.62 -17.00 -0.29
CA HIS A 109 8.00 -18.40 -0.54
C HIS A 109 8.58 -19.10 0.69
N ASP A 110 8.69 -18.39 1.82
CA ASP A 110 9.02 -18.92 3.15
C ASP A 110 7.79 -19.24 4.01
N GLY A 111 6.59 -19.02 3.46
CA GLY A 111 5.29 -19.22 4.10
C GLY A 111 4.98 -18.28 5.27
N SER A 112 5.67 -17.15 5.39
CA SER A 112 5.28 -16.01 6.23
C SER A 112 4.09 -15.21 5.66
N SER A 113 3.71 -15.48 4.41
CA SER A 113 2.57 -14.90 3.71
C SER A 113 1.98 -15.93 2.74
N SER A 114 0.67 -15.84 2.50
CA SER A 114 0.02 -16.48 1.35
C SER A 114 -0.08 -15.50 0.18
N TYR A 115 -0.44 -16.00 -1.00
CA TYR A 115 -0.91 -15.15 -2.09
C TYR A 115 -2.15 -14.37 -1.62
N GLN A 116 -2.08 -13.04 -1.71
CA GLN A 116 -3.18 -12.13 -1.45
C GLN A 116 -3.21 -11.10 -2.57
N MET A 117 -4.40 -10.84 -3.08
CA MET A 117 -4.64 -9.84 -4.09
C MET A 117 -5.64 -8.83 -3.58
N LEU A 118 -5.23 -7.58 -3.62
CA LEU A 118 -5.94 -6.47 -3.01
C LEU A 118 -6.23 -5.43 -4.06
N ALA A 119 -7.42 -4.84 -4.00
CA ALA A 119 -7.70 -3.58 -4.67
C ALA A 119 -6.88 -2.45 -4.02
N GLY A 120 -6.30 -1.59 -4.83
CA GLY A 120 -5.62 -0.38 -4.39
C GLY A 120 -5.95 0.77 -5.33
N MET A 121 -5.99 1.98 -4.79
CA MET A 121 -5.96 3.20 -5.60
C MET A 121 -4.66 3.93 -5.31
N PHE A 122 -4.07 4.50 -6.35
CA PHE A 122 -2.78 5.14 -6.29
C PHE A 122 -2.85 6.56 -6.83
N ARG A 123 -2.65 7.54 -5.96
CA ARG A 123 -2.54 8.94 -6.37
C ARG A 123 -1.08 9.25 -6.71
N PHE A 124 -0.79 9.51 -7.99
CA PHE A 124 0.56 9.78 -8.49
C PHE A 124 1.29 10.89 -7.73
N VAL A 125 0.53 11.90 -7.30
CA VAL A 125 1.04 13.09 -6.61
C VAL A 125 1.65 12.75 -5.26
N CYS A 126 1.07 11.87 -4.44
CA CYS A 126 1.61 11.61 -3.10
C CYS A 126 2.84 10.68 -3.10
N ALA A 127 3.04 9.92 -4.19
CA ALA A 127 4.04 8.85 -4.29
C ALA A 127 3.96 7.80 -3.17
N ASN A 128 2.85 7.74 -2.45
CA ASN A 128 2.59 6.75 -1.41
C ASN A 128 1.53 5.79 -1.91
N GLY A 129 1.91 4.51 -1.99
CA GLY A 129 1.02 3.42 -2.38
C GLY A 129 -0.18 3.33 -1.45
N MET A 130 -1.34 3.85 -1.83
CA MET A 130 -2.57 3.69 -1.06
C MET A 130 -3.20 2.33 -1.37
N VAL A 131 -3.69 1.66 -0.33
CA VAL A 131 -4.43 0.40 -0.43
C VAL A 131 -5.84 0.70 0.05
N CYS A 132 -6.82 0.41 -0.79
CA CYS A 132 -8.22 0.76 -0.58
C CYS A 132 -9.03 -0.51 -0.26
N GLY A 133 -10.20 -0.33 0.33
CA GLY A 133 -11.17 -1.42 0.51
C GLY A 133 -11.25 -1.99 1.92
N GLU A 134 -12.43 -2.55 2.20
CA GLU A 134 -12.71 -3.37 3.37
C GLU A 134 -12.11 -4.77 3.19
N THR A 135 -11.98 -5.54 4.28
CA THR A 135 -11.47 -6.93 4.23
C THR A 135 -12.26 -7.84 3.27
N HIS A 136 -13.48 -7.44 2.88
CA HIS A 136 -14.36 -8.18 1.98
C HIS A 136 -13.95 -8.13 0.50
N SER A 137 -13.19 -7.11 0.06
CA SER A 137 -12.66 -7.02 -1.31
C SER A 137 -11.31 -7.74 -1.48
N ASP A 138 -10.77 -8.34 -0.41
CA ASP A 138 -9.53 -9.10 -0.43
C ASP A 138 -9.74 -10.48 -1.07
N ILE A 139 -9.08 -10.73 -2.19
CA ILE A 139 -9.11 -12.04 -2.83
C ILE A 139 -7.94 -12.85 -2.31
N ARG A 140 -8.25 -13.78 -1.40
CA ARG A 140 -7.33 -14.83 -0.97
C ARG A 140 -7.38 -15.98 -1.96
N VAL A 141 -6.33 -16.13 -2.74
CA VAL A 141 -6.25 -17.19 -3.73
C VAL A 141 -5.82 -18.49 -3.05
N ARG A 142 -6.65 -19.54 -3.18
CA ARG A 142 -6.30 -20.88 -2.68
C ARG A 142 -5.16 -21.44 -3.52
N HIS A 143 -4.12 -21.98 -2.88
CA HIS A 143 -2.99 -22.64 -3.55
C HIS A 143 -3.37 -24.08 -3.98
N SER A 144 -4.48 -24.25 -4.69
CA SER A 144 -4.98 -25.54 -5.16
C SER A 144 -5.65 -25.38 -6.53
N GLY A 145 -5.38 -26.30 -7.46
CA GLY A 145 -5.90 -26.21 -8.84
C GLY A 145 -5.02 -25.32 -9.75
N ASN A 146 -5.60 -24.77 -10.81
CA ASN A 146 -4.90 -23.82 -11.69
C ASN A 146 -4.85 -22.43 -11.02
N ILE A 147 -3.77 -22.16 -10.30
CA ILE A 147 -3.65 -20.94 -9.51
C ILE A 147 -3.51 -19.70 -10.40
N VAL A 148 -2.88 -19.82 -11.56
CA VAL A 148 -2.73 -18.68 -12.49
C VAL A 148 -4.10 -18.17 -12.93
N ASP A 149 -5.00 -19.08 -13.31
CA ASP A 149 -6.38 -18.72 -13.69
C ASP A 149 -7.14 -18.12 -12.51
N ASN A 150 -6.99 -18.68 -11.30
CA ASN A 150 -7.63 -18.12 -10.10
C ASN A 150 -7.14 -16.71 -9.75
N VAL A 151 -5.84 -16.42 -9.97
CA VAL A 151 -5.29 -15.07 -9.77
C VAL A 151 -5.78 -14.13 -10.87
N ILE A 152 -5.84 -14.59 -12.12
CA ILE A 152 -6.37 -13.80 -13.23
C ILE A 152 -7.84 -13.43 -12.95
N GLU A 153 -8.66 -14.42 -12.62
CA GLU A 153 -10.07 -14.22 -12.29
C GLU A 153 -10.23 -13.23 -11.13
N GLY A 154 -9.42 -13.39 -10.08
CA GLY A 154 -9.46 -12.45 -8.99
C GLY A 154 -9.00 -11.04 -9.39
N ALA A 155 -8.01 -10.89 -10.25
CA ALA A 155 -7.57 -9.57 -10.71
C ALA A 155 -8.68 -8.86 -11.50
N THR A 156 -9.44 -9.60 -12.31
CA THR A 156 -10.62 -9.08 -13.01
C THR A 156 -11.71 -8.65 -12.02
N ARG A 157 -12.01 -9.45 -11.00
CA ARG A 157 -12.97 -9.04 -9.94
C ARG A 157 -12.50 -7.80 -9.17
N VAL A 158 -11.19 -7.61 -9.02
CA VAL A 158 -10.64 -6.36 -8.44
C VAL A 158 -10.91 -5.17 -9.37
N LEU A 159 -10.91 -5.34 -10.70
CA LEU A 159 -11.31 -4.27 -11.62
C LEU A 159 -12.76 -3.84 -11.38
N ASP A 160 -13.67 -4.75 -11.07
CA ASP A 160 -15.08 -4.41 -10.81
C ASP A 160 -15.21 -3.53 -9.54
N SER A 161 -14.38 -3.77 -8.52
CA SER A 161 -14.36 -2.94 -7.30
C SER A 161 -13.81 -1.52 -7.51
N PHE A 162 -13.19 -1.24 -8.65
CA PHE A 162 -12.63 0.08 -8.93
C PHE A 162 -13.68 1.16 -9.15
N GLU A 163 -14.89 0.81 -9.55
CA GLU A 163 -16.00 1.77 -9.63
C GLU A 163 -16.39 2.23 -8.22
N GLU A 164 -16.60 1.28 -7.30
CA GLU A 164 -16.91 1.58 -5.90
C GLU A 164 -15.83 2.46 -5.24
N VAL A 165 -14.55 2.15 -5.44
CA VAL A 165 -13.46 2.98 -4.89
C VAL A 165 -13.46 4.39 -5.51
N THR A 166 -13.86 4.52 -6.78
CA THR A 166 -14.00 5.83 -7.46
C THR A 166 -15.14 6.63 -6.84
N GLU A 167 -16.29 5.99 -6.60
CA GLU A 167 -17.44 6.62 -5.95
C GLU A 167 -17.14 7.05 -4.51
N GLN A 168 -16.50 6.19 -3.72
CA GLN A 168 -16.07 6.50 -2.35
C GLN A 168 -15.14 7.72 -2.34
N ARG A 169 -14.14 7.73 -3.22
CA ARG A 169 -13.23 8.87 -3.40
C ARG A 169 -13.98 10.15 -3.77
N ASP A 170 -14.87 10.09 -4.77
CA ASP A 170 -15.60 11.27 -5.24
C ASP A 170 -16.54 11.80 -4.15
N GLY A 171 -17.15 10.90 -3.38
CA GLY A 171 -17.89 11.26 -2.17
C GLY A 171 -17.02 11.93 -1.10
N MET A 172 -15.77 11.47 -0.89
CA MET A 172 -14.83 12.16 0.01
C MET A 172 -14.40 13.54 -0.52
N ARG A 173 -14.24 13.70 -1.85
CA ARG A 173 -13.92 15.00 -2.47
C ARG A 173 -15.06 16.00 -2.36
N ALA A 174 -16.31 15.54 -2.40
CA ALA A 174 -17.49 16.37 -2.28
C ALA A 174 -17.73 16.91 -0.85
N LEU A 175 -17.07 16.32 0.17
CA LEU A 175 -17.27 16.68 1.57
C LEU A 175 -16.16 17.61 2.08
N THR A 176 -16.48 18.89 2.24
CA THR A 176 -15.61 19.87 2.92
C THR A 176 -15.59 19.64 4.43
N LEU A 177 -14.38 19.57 5.01
CA LEU A 177 -14.19 19.50 6.45
C LEU A 177 -13.93 20.88 7.05
N ASN A 178 -14.53 21.15 8.21
CA ASN A 178 -14.11 22.26 9.05
C ASN A 178 -12.84 21.91 9.86
N GLU A 179 -12.26 22.90 10.55
CA GLU A 179 -11.02 22.67 11.32
C GLU A 179 -11.19 21.59 12.41
N GLY A 180 -12.32 21.59 13.12
CA GLY A 180 -12.59 20.61 14.17
C GLY A 180 -12.72 19.19 13.64
N GLU A 181 -13.39 19.03 12.51
CA GLU A 181 -13.55 17.75 11.79
C GLU A 181 -12.20 17.22 11.29
N ALA A 182 -11.39 18.08 10.67
CA ALA A 182 -10.05 17.70 10.21
C ALA A 182 -9.15 17.28 11.39
N GLN A 183 -9.22 18.00 12.52
CA GLN A 183 -8.49 17.63 13.74
C GLN A 183 -8.98 16.30 14.33
N ALA A 184 -10.29 16.05 14.35
CA ALA A 184 -10.85 14.78 14.80
C ALA A 184 -10.36 13.60 13.95
N PHE A 185 -10.35 13.77 12.62
CA PHE A 185 -9.79 12.79 11.69
C PHE A 185 -8.30 12.54 11.98
N GLY A 186 -7.50 13.61 12.13
CA GLY A 186 -6.09 13.51 12.49
C GLY A 186 -5.86 12.77 13.81
N ARG A 187 -6.69 13.03 14.83
CA ARG A 187 -6.57 12.36 16.13
C ARG A 187 -6.78 10.85 16.01
N ALA A 188 -7.87 10.45 15.35
CA ALA A 188 -8.16 9.05 15.12
C ALA A 188 -7.03 8.37 14.31
N ALA A 189 -6.51 9.05 13.28
CA ALA A 189 -5.39 8.57 12.48
C ALA A 189 -4.09 8.36 13.28
N LEU A 190 -3.80 9.23 14.27
CA LEU A 190 -2.66 9.02 15.17
C LEU A 190 -2.84 7.78 16.04
N LEU A 191 -4.05 7.53 16.55
CA LEU A 191 -4.34 6.33 17.33
C LEU A 191 -4.15 5.06 16.49
N LEU A 192 -4.57 5.06 15.23
CA LEU A 192 -4.35 3.94 14.30
C LEU A 192 -2.87 3.60 14.09
N LYS A 193 -1.98 4.60 14.12
CA LYS A 193 -0.54 4.37 13.92
C LYS A 193 0.21 4.01 15.20
N TYR A 194 -0.09 4.70 16.31
CA TYR A 194 0.71 4.63 17.52
C TYR A 194 0.14 3.66 18.57
N ASP A 195 -1.14 3.30 18.47
CA ASP A 195 -1.83 2.22 19.22
C ASP A 195 -1.45 2.14 20.70
N ASP A 196 -1.31 3.32 21.33
CA ASP A 196 -0.91 3.44 22.73
C ASP A 196 -1.70 4.59 23.35
N LEU A 197 -2.79 4.24 24.04
CA LEU A 197 -3.61 5.21 24.77
C LEU A 197 -2.90 5.73 26.02
N ALA A 198 -1.86 5.03 26.50
CA ALA A 198 -1.10 5.40 27.68
C ALA A 198 0.06 6.37 27.38
N ALA A 199 0.46 6.53 26.11
CA ALA A 199 1.49 7.47 25.70
C ALA A 199 1.04 8.33 24.53
N PRO A 200 1.10 9.68 24.64
CA PRO A 200 0.69 10.54 23.55
C PRO A 200 1.57 10.30 22.31
N ALA A 201 0.94 10.42 21.14
CA ALA A 201 1.65 10.37 19.88
C ALA A 201 2.78 11.42 19.85
N PRO A 202 3.90 11.14 19.18
CA PRO A 202 5.05 12.05 19.18
C PRO A 202 4.78 13.37 18.45
N VAL A 203 3.68 13.47 17.71
CA VAL A 203 3.24 14.63 16.94
C VAL A 203 1.76 14.87 17.17
N THR A 204 1.34 16.12 16.96
CA THR A 204 -0.07 16.55 17.08
C THR A 204 -0.84 16.32 15.78
N GLU A 205 -2.17 16.37 15.89
CA GLU A 205 -3.11 16.32 14.76
C GLU A 205 -2.80 17.42 13.74
N ARG A 206 -2.57 18.64 14.22
CA ARG A 206 -2.20 19.78 13.37
C ARG A 206 -0.91 19.53 12.57
N GLN A 207 0.06 18.85 13.16
CA GLN A 207 1.31 18.56 12.46
C GLN A 207 1.13 17.55 11.31
N ILE A 208 0.25 16.56 11.47
CA ILE A 208 -0.03 15.58 10.41
C ILE A 208 -1.04 16.09 9.38
N LEU A 209 -1.78 17.15 9.68
CA LEU A 209 -2.66 17.87 8.74
C LEU A 209 -1.91 18.89 7.87
N ASN A 210 -0.64 19.18 8.19
CA ASN A 210 0.16 20.08 7.37
C ASN A 210 0.58 19.40 6.07
N ALA A 211 0.02 19.87 4.96
CA ALA A 211 0.37 19.44 3.62
C ALA A 211 1.86 19.71 3.34
N ARG A 212 2.55 18.71 2.79
CA ARG A 212 3.95 18.85 2.38
C ARG A 212 4.12 19.69 1.12
N ARG A 213 3.04 19.86 0.36
CA ARG A 213 2.99 20.50 -0.96
C ARG A 213 1.78 21.42 -1.04
N SER A 214 1.88 22.46 -1.85
CA SER A 214 0.78 23.42 -2.05
C SER A 214 -0.45 22.79 -2.71
N ALA A 215 -0.25 21.81 -3.59
CA ALA A 215 -1.32 21.09 -4.30
C ALA A 215 -2.25 20.26 -3.39
N ASP A 216 -1.86 20.01 -2.13
CA ASP A 216 -2.62 19.22 -1.17
C ASP A 216 -3.23 20.09 -0.05
N ARG A 217 -3.50 21.37 -0.32
CA ARG A 217 -4.13 22.31 0.64
C ARG A 217 -5.66 22.36 0.57
N GLY A 218 -6.28 21.41 -0.12
CA GLY A 218 -7.74 21.26 -0.15
C GLY A 218 -8.32 20.98 1.23
N ALA A 219 -9.50 21.50 1.49
CA ALA A 219 -10.22 21.31 2.76
C ALA A 219 -11.21 20.13 2.71
N ASP A 220 -11.27 19.41 1.59
CA ASP A 220 -12.12 18.22 1.45
C ASP A 220 -11.54 17.02 2.21
N LEU A 221 -12.41 16.06 2.53
CA LEU A 221 -12.06 14.85 3.26
C LEU A 221 -11.01 14.02 2.49
N TRP A 222 -11.12 13.95 1.16
CA TRP A 222 -10.15 13.23 0.34
C TRP A 222 -8.75 13.82 0.47
N THR A 223 -8.61 15.14 0.34
CA THR A 223 -7.33 15.83 0.50
C THR A 223 -6.79 15.70 1.93
N THR A 224 -7.65 15.85 2.93
CA THR A 224 -7.29 15.67 4.34
C THR A 224 -6.74 14.27 4.62
N PHE A 225 -7.45 13.25 4.17
CA PHE A 225 -7.03 11.85 4.27
C PHE A 225 -5.66 11.63 3.60
N ASN A 226 -5.46 12.14 2.39
CA ASN A 226 -4.18 12.01 1.68
C ASN A 226 -3.02 12.66 2.42
N VAL A 227 -3.21 13.87 2.96
CA VAL A 227 -2.17 14.58 3.71
C VAL A 227 -1.79 13.82 4.98
N VAL A 228 -2.79 13.35 5.72
CA VAL A 228 -2.59 12.55 6.92
C VAL A 228 -1.88 11.24 6.60
N GLN A 229 -2.36 10.52 5.58
CA GLN A 229 -1.75 9.27 5.11
C GLN A 229 -0.28 9.48 4.74
N GLU A 230 0.04 10.51 3.96
CA GLU A 230 1.41 10.80 3.55
C GLU A 230 2.30 11.06 4.75
N ASN A 231 1.84 11.90 5.69
CA ASN A 231 2.60 12.25 6.88
C ASN A 231 2.83 11.07 7.81
N LEU A 232 1.85 10.18 7.94
CA LEU A 232 1.96 8.99 8.77
C LEU A 232 2.81 7.90 8.11
N VAL A 233 2.66 7.66 6.81
CA VAL A 233 3.41 6.62 6.09
C VAL A 233 4.86 7.03 5.91
N ARG A 234 5.15 8.27 5.48
CA ARG A 234 6.54 8.72 5.27
C ARG A 234 7.27 9.03 6.58
N GLY A 235 6.56 9.51 7.60
CA GLY A 235 7.20 10.05 8.80
C GLY A 235 8.05 11.29 8.50
N GLY A 236 9.12 11.53 9.26
CA GLY A 236 9.99 12.69 9.07
C GLY A 236 9.48 13.98 9.73
N LEU A 237 8.42 13.91 10.52
CA LEU A 237 7.90 15.06 11.26
C LEU A 237 8.68 15.25 12.56
N ILE A 238 8.98 16.49 12.92
CA ILE A 238 9.63 16.81 14.19
C ILE A 238 8.59 16.72 15.31
N GLY A 239 8.90 15.96 16.34
CA GLY A 239 8.01 15.69 17.47
C GLY A 239 8.77 15.51 18.77
N ARG A 240 8.09 14.97 19.78
CA ARG A 240 8.69 14.59 21.06
C ARG A 240 8.50 13.10 21.33
N SER A 241 9.53 12.43 21.85
CA SER A 241 9.43 11.03 22.26
C SER A 241 8.52 10.88 23.48
N LYS A 242 8.19 9.63 23.85
CA LYS A 242 7.54 9.30 25.13
C LYS A 242 8.29 9.87 26.35
N THR A 243 9.59 10.08 26.22
CA THR A 243 10.47 10.67 27.25
C THR A 243 10.64 12.18 27.13
N GLY A 244 9.83 12.86 26.30
CA GLY A 244 9.83 14.31 26.11
C GLY A 244 10.98 14.88 25.26
N LYS A 245 11.92 14.04 24.80
CA LYS A 245 13.07 14.46 23.99
C LYS A 245 12.64 14.76 22.55
N ARG A 246 13.30 15.75 21.91
CA ARG A 246 13.09 16.03 20.49
C ARG A 246 13.41 14.79 19.66
N ALA A 247 12.48 14.40 18.80
CA ALA A 247 12.59 13.22 17.95
C ALA A 247 12.01 13.51 16.56
N THR A 248 12.36 12.67 15.60
CA THR A 248 11.73 12.68 14.26
C THR A 248 10.88 11.43 14.12
N THR A 249 9.65 11.57 13.64
CA THR A 249 8.76 10.43 13.45
C THR A 249 9.35 9.46 12.43
N ARG A 250 9.23 8.17 12.71
CA ARG A 250 9.65 7.13 11.77
C ARG A 250 8.53 6.90 10.75
N GLY A 251 8.93 6.68 9.50
CA GLY A 251 8.03 6.14 8.48
C GLY A 251 7.64 4.70 8.78
N VAL A 252 6.62 4.23 8.08
CA VAL A 252 6.17 2.85 8.11
C VAL A 252 7.13 2.01 7.27
N ASN A 253 7.68 0.97 7.87
CA ASN A 253 8.84 0.25 7.31
C ASN A 253 8.56 -1.22 7.00
N GLY A 254 7.34 -1.71 7.25
CA GLY A 254 6.92 -3.08 7.00
C GLY A 254 5.75 -3.12 6.02
N ILE A 255 5.75 -4.11 5.12
CA ILE A 255 4.67 -4.32 4.15
C ILE A 255 3.33 -4.47 4.89
N ASP A 256 3.25 -5.35 5.88
CA ASP A 256 2.00 -5.61 6.62
C ASP A 256 1.53 -4.38 7.40
N GLN A 257 2.47 -3.66 8.04
CA GLN A 257 2.15 -2.43 8.76
C GLN A 257 1.63 -1.35 7.81
N SER A 258 2.20 -1.26 6.60
CA SER A 258 1.75 -0.32 5.58
C SER A 258 0.34 -0.65 5.10
N VAL A 259 0.08 -1.91 4.75
CA VAL A 259 -1.25 -2.36 4.30
C VAL A 259 -2.28 -2.13 5.40
N LYS A 260 -1.98 -2.54 6.65
CA LYS A 260 -2.88 -2.36 7.80
C LYS A 260 -3.22 -0.89 8.04
N LEU A 261 -2.21 -0.01 8.07
CA LEU A 261 -2.44 1.41 8.32
C LEU A 261 -3.25 2.07 7.19
N ASN A 262 -2.92 1.79 5.92
CA ASN A 262 -3.63 2.38 4.78
C ASN A 262 -5.12 2.00 4.80
N ARG A 263 -5.43 0.72 5.04
CA ARG A 263 -6.82 0.25 5.17
C ARG A 263 -7.56 0.92 6.31
N ALA A 264 -6.93 0.98 7.48
CA ALA A 264 -7.57 1.60 8.64
C ALA A 264 -7.86 3.10 8.41
N LEU A 265 -6.95 3.81 7.74
CA LEU A 265 -7.17 5.21 7.36
C LEU A 265 -8.27 5.37 6.30
N TRP A 266 -8.34 4.47 5.32
CA TRP A 266 -9.41 4.45 4.33
C TRP A 266 -10.77 4.23 4.99
N GLN A 267 -10.88 3.21 5.84
CA GLN A 267 -12.11 2.90 6.56
C GLN A 267 -12.54 4.08 7.46
N LEU A 268 -11.60 4.71 8.16
CA LEU A 268 -11.87 5.91 8.95
C LEU A 268 -12.45 7.05 8.08
N ALA A 269 -11.89 7.26 6.88
CA ALA A 269 -12.39 8.27 5.96
C ALA A 269 -13.78 7.91 5.44
N GLU A 270 -14.01 6.64 5.11
CA GLU A 270 -15.31 6.18 4.61
C GLU A 270 -16.42 6.30 5.66
N GLU A 271 -16.14 5.92 6.91
CA GLU A 271 -17.10 6.10 8.01
C GLU A 271 -17.43 7.59 8.24
N MET A 272 -16.41 8.46 8.20
CA MET A 272 -16.63 9.90 8.30
C MET A 272 -17.45 10.44 7.12
N ARG A 273 -17.19 9.94 5.90
CA ARG A 273 -17.96 10.27 4.71
C ARG A 273 -19.43 9.89 4.88
N ARG A 274 -19.72 8.67 5.33
CA ARG A 274 -21.09 8.16 5.55
C ARG A 274 -21.82 8.96 6.62
N LEU A 275 -21.18 9.21 7.76
CA LEU A 275 -21.79 9.97 8.86
C LEU A 275 -22.06 11.43 8.50
N LYS A 276 -21.15 12.06 7.75
CA LYS A 276 -21.29 13.47 7.37
C LYS A 276 -22.26 13.66 6.20
N ALA A 277 -22.33 12.73 5.27
CA ALA A 277 -23.29 12.78 4.16
C ALA A 277 -24.74 12.50 4.61
N ALA A 278 -24.93 11.89 5.78
CA ALA A 278 -26.24 11.62 6.37
C ALA A 278 -26.84 12.83 7.15
N ASN A 279 -26.05 13.89 7.36
CA ASN A 279 -26.44 15.13 8.04
C ASN A 279 -26.51 16.29 7.05
#